data_AF-A0A951BR14-F1
#
_entry.id   AF-A0A951BR14-F1
#
_cell.length_a   1.000
_cell.length_b   1.000
_cell.length_c   1.000
_cell.angle_alpha   90.00
_cell.angle_beta   90.00
_cell.angle_gamma   90.00
#
_symmetry.space_group_name_H-M   'P 1'
#
loop_
_entity.id
_entity.type
_entity.pdbx_description
1 polymer ?
#
loop_
_entity_poly.entity_id
_entity_poly.type
_entity_poly.pdbx_seq_one_letter_code
_entity_poly.pdbx_strand_id
1 'polypeptide(L)'
;MDCTHCKEALSAQLDGEESAAERSAIEVHLASCAGCRWFADEAAHVTRLARTAVATQEPDVVKAVLAAAPRSRRPHLVTVLRMLLGLVGLAQVEVAFVGMLGAHTSGHGSQGVVLEGASVAHFAHESAAWNLALGVGFLWVAKRSSRTSGMVPTLATFVAVLTVLVVMDAMAGGVDAVRLLAHGLVLIGLVLVMVLDRLPRPAGGTVPGVPLWRQRQSSPSRQVDPAIVTDTDDLPPDLRPTARHDDTAIAQRRTA
;
A
#
# COMPACT_ATOMS: atom_id res chain seq x y z
N MET A 1 41.45 -15.92 14.00
CA MET A 1 41.37 -14.45 14.02
C MET A 1 42.20 -13.92 15.18
N ASP A 2 42.74 -12.70 15.05
CA ASP A 2 43.40 -12.01 16.16
C ASP A 2 42.38 -11.30 17.09
N CYS A 3 42.88 -10.76 18.21
CA CYS A 3 42.02 -10.08 19.19
C CYS A 3 41.34 -8.83 18.64
N THR A 4 41.97 -8.10 17.72
CA THR A 4 41.41 -6.87 17.14
C THR A 4 40.18 -7.20 16.28
N HIS A 5 40.35 -8.13 15.33
CA HIS A 5 39.26 -8.63 14.50
C HIS A 5 38.16 -9.29 15.33
N CYS A 6 38.50 -9.98 16.43
CA CYS A 6 37.50 -10.56 17.32
C CYS A 6 36.64 -9.48 18.00
N LYS A 7 37.24 -8.37 18.43
CA LYS A 7 36.51 -7.24 19.04
C LYS A 7 35.61 -6.52 18.04
N GLU A 8 36.08 -6.32 16.81
CA GLU A 8 35.27 -5.76 15.71
C GLU A 8 34.06 -6.64 15.41
N ALA A 9 34.27 -7.96 15.27
CA ALA A 9 33.21 -8.91 15.02
C ALA A 9 32.21 -9.01 16.20
N LEU A 10 32.69 -8.90 17.44
CA LEU A 10 31.83 -8.79 18.63
C LEU A 10 30.99 -7.51 18.63
N SER A 11 31.55 -6.38 18.18
CA SER A 11 30.80 -5.13 18.01
C SER A 11 29.70 -5.30 16.97
N ALA A 12 30.02 -5.85 15.80
CA ALA A 12 29.02 -6.14 14.76
C ALA A 12 27.92 -7.07 15.27
N GLN A 13 28.26 -8.06 16.11
CA GLN A 13 27.28 -8.96 16.72
C GLN A 13 26.31 -8.23 17.66
N LEU A 14 26.77 -7.24 18.42
CA LEU A 14 25.90 -6.46 19.31
C LEU A 14 24.87 -5.63 18.53
N ASP A 15 25.22 -5.20 17.32
CA ASP A 15 24.34 -4.47 16.39
C ASP A 15 23.53 -5.39 15.45
N GLY A 16 23.80 -6.71 15.48
CA GLY A 16 23.14 -7.70 14.65
C GLY A 16 23.59 -7.69 13.18
N GLU A 17 24.80 -7.20 12.93
CA GLU A 17 25.39 -7.03 11.60
C GLU A 17 26.45 -8.11 11.27
N GLU A 18 26.66 -9.09 12.14
CA GLU A 18 27.70 -10.10 11.94
C GLU A 18 27.30 -11.15 10.89
N SER A 19 28.28 -11.59 10.10
CA SER A 19 28.13 -12.71 9.18
C SER A 19 28.18 -14.06 9.92
N ALA A 20 27.66 -15.11 9.27
CA ALA A 20 27.73 -16.48 9.81
C ALA A 20 29.19 -16.94 10.03
N ALA A 21 30.12 -16.53 9.16
CA ALA A 21 31.53 -16.87 9.28
C ALA A 21 32.18 -16.17 10.48
N GLU A 22 31.84 -14.90 10.72
CA GLU A 22 32.31 -14.14 11.89
C GLU A 22 31.78 -14.74 13.18
N ARG A 23 30.50 -15.14 13.22
CA ARG A 23 29.90 -15.78 14.40
C ARG A 23 30.67 -17.03 14.82
N SER A 24 30.98 -17.92 13.88
CA SER A 24 31.79 -19.12 14.17
C SER A 24 33.24 -18.79 14.56
N ALA A 25 33.84 -17.77 13.95
CA ALA A 25 35.21 -17.36 14.29
C ALA A 25 35.32 -16.76 15.70
N ILE A 26 34.30 -16.00 16.14
CA ILE A 26 34.18 -15.46 17.50
C ILE A 26 34.14 -16.61 18.51
N GLU A 27 33.27 -17.61 18.32
CA GLU A 27 33.14 -18.75 19.24
C GLU A 27 34.47 -19.48 19.45
N VAL A 28 35.21 -19.74 18.36
CA VAL A 28 36.53 -20.36 18.41
C VAL A 28 37.54 -19.50 19.18
N HIS A 29 37.54 -18.19 18.94
CA HIS A 29 38.47 -17.28 19.62
C HIS A 29 38.14 -17.12 21.11
N LEU A 30 36.85 -17.02 21.47
CA LEU A 30 36.39 -16.93 22.85
C LEU A 30 36.68 -18.19 23.66
N ALA A 31 36.82 -19.36 23.04
CA ALA A 31 37.24 -20.58 23.73
C ALA A 31 38.68 -20.47 24.30
N SER A 32 39.56 -19.70 23.65
CA SER A 32 41.00 -19.65 23.96
C SER A 32 41.47 -18.32 24.57
N CYS A 33 40.76 -17.21 24.36
CA CYS A 33 41.20 -15.89 24.79
C CYS A 33 40.35 -15.32 25.94
N ALA A 34 40.94 -15.24 27.14
CA ALA A 34 40.28 -14.64 28.30
C ALA A 34 40.00 -13.14 28.15
N GLY A 35 40.88 -12.40 27.48
CA GLY A 35 40.72 -10.97 27.26
C GLY A 35 39.52 -10.63 26.36
N CYS A 36 39.27 -11.44 25.33
CA CYS A 36 38.11 -11.26 24.45
C CYS A 36 36.80 -11.70 25.13
N ARG A 37 36.82 -12.70 26.04
CA ARG A 37 35.65 -13.03 26.88
C ARG A 37 35.27 -11.87 27.79
N TRP A 38 36.24 -11.31 28.51
CA TRP A 38 36.01 -10.15 29.36
C TRP A 38 35.48 -8.95 28.57
N PHE A 39 36.07 -8.68 27.40
CA PHE A 39 35.58 -7.61 26.52
C PHE A 39 34.14 -7.84 26.05
N ALA A 40 33.78 -9.07 25.68
CA ALA A 40 32.41 -9.40 25.26
C ALA A 40 31.39 -9.15 26.38
N ASP A 41 31.70 -9.55 27.61
CA ASP A 41 30.84 -9.34 28.77
C ASP A 41 30.65 -7.85 29.08
N GLU A 42 31.74 -7.07 29.08
CA GLU A 42 31.71 -5.63 29.33
C GLU A 42 30.94 -4.88 28.23
N ALA A 43 31.20 -5.20 26.96
CA ALA A 43 30.50 -4.59 25.83
C ALA A 43 29.00 -4.90 25.86
N ALA A 44 28.61 -6.14 26.21
CA ALA A 44 27.21 -6.52 26.38
C ALA A 44 26.56 -5.80 27.56
N HIS A 45 27.30 -5.56 28.65
CA HIS A 45 26.82 -4.81 29.81
C HIS A 45 26.53 -3.34 29.45
N VAL A 46 27.50 -2.64 28.87
CA VAL A 46 27.35 -1.24 28.43
C VAL A 46 26.23 -1.10 27.39
N THR A 47 26.17 -2.01 26.40
CA THR A 47 25.12 -2.00 25.38
C THR A 47 23.73 -2.14 26.00
N ARG A 48 23.59 -2.97 27.03
CA ARG A 48 22.33 -3.12 27.77
C ARG A 48 21.96 -1.81 28.46
N LEU A 49 22.87 -1.22 29.24
CA LEU A 49 22.62 0.05 29.93
C LEU A 49 22.20 1.16 28.95
N ALA A 50 22.86 1.25 27.80
CA ALA A 50 22.54 2.23 26.76
C ALA A 50 21.16 1.97 26.14
N ARG A 51 20.78 0.71 25.90
CA ARG A 51 19.50 0.33 25.27
C ARG A 51 18.32 0.31 26.24
N THR A 52 18.55 0.11 27.54
CA THR A 52 17.51 0.01 28.55
C THR A 52 17.35 1.27 29.38
N ALA A 53 17.89 2.41 28.92
CA ALA A 53 17.57 3.68 29.53
C ALA A 53 16.04 3.86 29.57
N VAL A 54 15.50 4.15 30.75
CA VAL A 54 14.07 4.41 30.92
C VAL A 54 13.71 5.55 29.97
N ALA A 55 12.84 5.26 29.00
CA ALA A 55 12.30 6.29 28.13
C ALA A 55 11.62 7.33 29.03
N THR A 56 12.22 8.51 29.13
CA THR A 56 11.57 9.63 29.79
C THR A 56 10.32 9.95 28.98
N GLN A 57 9.22 10.25 29.67
CA GLN A 57 7.96 10.53 29.03
C GLN A 57 8.08 11.88 28.30
N GLU A 58 8.48 11.84 27.03
CA GLU A 58 8.59 13.04 26.21
C GLU A 58 7.19 13.62 25.93
N PRO A 59 7.05 14.96 25.86
CA PRO A 59 5.78 15.58 25.51
C PRO A 59 5.33 15.13 24.11
N ASP A 60 4.04 14.83 23.96
CA ASP A 60 3.46 14.46 22.66
C ASP A 60 3.53 15.64 21.68
N VAL A 61 4.57 15.64 20.86
CA VAL A 61 4.78 16.64 19.80
C VAL A 61 4.11 16.26 18.48
N VAL A 62 3.39 15.13 18.39
CA VAL A 62 2.81 14.65 17.12
C VAL A 62 1.87 15.70 16.54
N LYS A 63 1.02 16.30 17.37
CA LYS A 63 0.11 17.37 16.92
C LYS A 63 0.86 18.61 16.43
N ALA A 64 1.93 19.01 17.12
CA ALA A 64 2.73 20.17 16.75
C ALA A 64 3.47 19.95 15.42
N VAL A 65 4.05 18.76 15.22
CA VAL A 65 4.71 18.36 13.98
C VAL A 65 3.70 18.29 12.82
N LEU A 66 2.53 17.69 13.03
CA LEU A 66 1.48 17.63 12.01
C LEU A 66 0.92 19.01 11.65
N ALA A 67 0.85 19.93 12.62
CA ALA A 67 0.42 21.31 12.39
C ALA A 67 1.48 22.14 11.64
N ALA A 68 2.77 21.89 11.90
CA ALA A 68 3.88 22.53 11.22
C ALA A 68 4.17 21.95 9.83
N ALA A 69 3.70 20.73 9.54
CA ALA A 69 3.87 20.11 8.24
C ALA A 69 3.14 20.88 7.13
N PRO A 70 3.77 21.14 5.97
CA PRO A 70 3.11 21.82 4.87
C PRO A 70 1.88 21.04 4.40
N ARG A 71 0.72 21.71 4.33
CA ARG A 71 -0.51 21.11 3.82
C ARG A 71 -0.33 20.71 2.36
N SER A 72 -0.22 19.41 2.11
CA SER A 72 -0.24 18.88 0.76
C SER A 72 -1.60 19.12 0.11
N ARG A 73 -1.64 19.72 -1.09
CA ARG A 73 -2.88 19.83 -1.90
C ARG A 73 -3.29 18.51 -2.57
N ARG A 74 -2.44 17.48 -2.50
CA ARG A 74 -2.65 16.18 -3.14
C ARG A 74 -3.93 15.45 -2.73
N PRO A 75 -4.31 15.33 -1.43
CA PRO A 75 -5.55 14.67 -1.07
C PRO A 75 -6.77 15.35 -1.70
N HIS A 76 -6.79 16.68 -1.77
CA HIS A 76 -7.85 17.42 -2.42
C HIS A 76 -7.91 17.11 -3.93
N LEU A 77 -6.78 17.13 -4.64
CA LEU A 77 -6.72 16.78 -6.06
C LEU A 77 -7.24 15.36 -6.33
N VAL A 78 -6.81 14.37 -5.53
CA VAL A 78 -7.27 12.98 -5.68
C VAL A 78 -8.78 12.88 -5.47
N THR A 79 -9.33 13.58 -4.48
CA THR A 79 -10.78 13.63 -4.24
C THR A 79 -11.51 14.26 -5.43
N VAL A 80 -11.02 15.38 -5.96
CA VAL A 80 -11.62 16.03 -7.14
C VAL A 80 -11.59 15.11 -8.36
N LEU A 81 -10.46 14.46 -8.64
CA LEU A 81 -10.35 13.53 -9.77
C LEU A 81 -11.30 12.34 -9.63
N ARG A 82 -11.49 11.80 -8.42
CA ARG A 82 -12.48 10.74 -8.17
C ARG A 82 -13.91 11.22 -8.34
N MET A 83 -14.23 12.44 -7.89
CA MET A 83 -15.55 13.04 -8.09
C MET A 83 -15.85 13.23 -9.58
N LEU A 84 -14.89 13.78 -10.34
CA LEU A 84 -15.00 13.93 -11.80
C LEU A 84 -15.19 12.56 -12.48
N LEU A 85 -14.41 11.55 -12.09
CA LEU A 85 -14.56 10.21 -12.65
C LEU A 85 -15.91 9.58 -12.29
N GLY A 86 -16.42 9.85 -11.09
CA GLY A 86 -17.77 9.44 -10.68
C GLY A 86 -18.87 10.08 -11.52
N LEU A 87 -18.74 11.39 -11.80
CA LEU A 87 -19.67 12.12 -12.68
C LEU A 87 -19.63 11.58 -14.12
N VAL A 88 -18.43 11.32 -14.65
CA VAL A 88 -18.24 10.69 -15.97
C VAL A 88 -18.88 9.30 -16.00
N GLY A 89 -18.67 8.50 -14.95
CA GLY A 89 -19.30 7.19 -14.82
C GLY A 89 -20.83 7.25 -14.80
N LEU A 90 -21.40 8.21 -14.07
CA LEU A 90 -22.85 8.41 -14.02
C LEU A 90 -23.42 8.81 -15.40
N ALA A 91 -22.77 9.75 -16.08
CA ALA A 91 -23.15 10.15 -17.43
C ALA A 91 -23.06 8.97 -18.42
N GLN A 92 -22.08 8.07 -18.28
CA GLN A 92 -21.96 6.89 -19.15
C GLN A 92 -23.09 5.88 -18.89
N VAL A 93 -23.50 5.70 -17.63
CA VAL A 93 -24.66 4.87 -17.26
C VAL A 93 -25.94 5.46 -17.84
N GLU A 94 -26.10 6.79 -17.80
CA GLU A 94 -27.24 7.48 -18.41
C GLU A 94 -27.29 7.25 -19.92
N VAL A 95 -26.16 7.41 -20.63
CA VAL A 95 -26.06 7.10 -22.07
C VAL A 95 -26.47 5.65 -22.36
N ALA A 96 -26.04 4.69 -21.54
CA ALA A 96 -26.43 3.30 -21.68
C ALA A 96 -27.94 3.09 -21.53
N PHE A 97 -28.55 3.74 -20.54
CA PHE A 97 -29.99 3.65 -20.28
C PHE A 97 -30.81 4.26 -21.41
N VAL A 98 -30.41 5.44 -21.91
CA VAL A 98 -31.05 6.10 -23.06
C VAL A 98 -30.97 5.21 -24.31
N GLY A 99 -29.80 4.62 -24.58
CA GLY A 99 -29.61 3.68 -25.69
C GLY A 99 -30.50 2.44 -25.58
N MET A 100 -30.62 1.88 -24.37
CA MET A 100 -31.48 0.73 -24.09
C MET A 100 -32.96 1.06 -24.30
N LEU A 101 -33.45 2.18 -23.74
CA LEU A 101 -34.83 2.64 -23.95
C LEU A 101 -35.13 2.91 -25.43
N GLY A 102 -34.22 3.57 -26.13
CA GLY A 102 -34.34 3.83 -27.56
C GLY A 102 -34.51 2.55 -28.37
N ALA A 103 -33.70 1.53 -28.08
CA ALA A 103 -33.79 0.21 -28.72
C ALA A 103 -35.12 -0.51 -28.42
N HIS A 104 -35.64 -0.40 -27.20
CA HIS A 104 -36.93 -1.00 -26.83
C HIS A 104 -38.12 -0.32 -27.54
N THR A 105 -38.12 1.01 -27.65
CA THR A 105 -39.23 1.75 -28.28
C THR A 105 -39.29 1.58 -29.80
N SER A 106 -38.15 1.36 -30.46
CA SER A 106 -38.07 1.15 -31.91
C SER A 106 -38.40 -0.32 -32.31
N GLY A 107 -38.24 -1.27 -31.39
CA GLY A 107 -38.54 -2.69 -31.60
C GLY A 107 -40.03 -3.07 -31.69
N HIS A 108 -40.96 -2.17 -31.35
CA HIS A 108 -42.41 -2.45 -31.44
C HIS A 108 -43.05 -2.07 -32.79
N GLY A 109 -42.33 -1.39 -33.70
CA GLY A 109 -42.88 -0.92 -34.98
C GLY A 109 -42.09 -1.29 -36.23
N SER A 110 -40.80 -1.64 -36.12
CA SER A 110 -40.00 -2.07 -37.27
C SER A 110 -39.94 -3.60 -37.33
N GLN A 111 -40.50 -4.21 -38.38
CA GLN A 111 -39.98 -5.51 -38.84
C GLN A 111 -38.48 -5.32 -39.01
N GLY A 112 -37.69 -6.00 -38.16
CA GLY A 112 -36.28 -5.68 -37.94
C GLY A 112 -35.52 -5.59 -39.25
N VAL A 113 -34.99 -4.41 -39.57
CA VAL A 113 -34.05 -4.26 -40.67
C VAL A 113 -32.82 -5.10 -40.31
N VAL A 114 -32.68 -6.23 -40.98
CA VAL A 114 -31.51 -7.11 -40.88
C VAL A 114 -30.51 -6.62 -41.93
N LEU A 115 -29.44 -5.99 -41.48
CA LEU A 115 -28.28 -5.74 -42.33
C LEU A 115 -27.30 -6.90 -42.11
N GLU A 116 -27.06 -7.68 -43.17
CA GLU A 116 -25.99 -8.68 -43.21
C GLU A 116 -26.01 -9.72 -42.07
N GLY A 117 -27.21 -10.11 -41.62
CA GLY A 117 -27.43 -11.19 -40.64
C GLY A 117 -27.53 -10.75 -39.18
N ALA A 118 -27.37 -9.47 -38.85
CA ALA A 118 -27.56 -8.94 -37.50
C ALA A 118 -28.62 -7.82 -37.49
N SER A 119 -29.50 -7.83 -36.47
CA SER A 119 -30.52 -6.79 -36.33
C SER A 119 -29.92 -5.53 -35.71
N VAL A 120 -30.37 -4.35 -36.16
CA VAL A 120 -30.01 -3.05 -35.57
C VAL A 120 -30.26 -3.02 -34.06
N ALA A 121 -31.32 -3.70 -33.60
CA ALA A 121 -31.64 -3.85 -32.18
C ALA A 121 -30.59 -4.65 -31.40
N HIS A 122 -29.98 -5.68 -32.01
CA HIS A 122 -28.93 -6.47 -31.36
C HIS A 122 -27.67 -5.63 -31.12
N PHE A 123 -27.23 -4.86 -32.12
CA PHE A 123 -26.10 -3.92 -31.96
C PHE A 123 -26.39 -2.83 -30.93
N ALA A 124 -27.63 -2.35 -30.86
CA ALA A 124 -28.03 -1.35 -29.86
C ALA A 124 -27.95 -1.92 -28.43
N HIS A 125 -28.39 -3.15 -28.20
CA HIS A 125 -28.27 -3.82 -26.90
C HIS A 125 -26.80 -4.06 -26.51
N GLU A 126 -25.97 -4.54 -27.45
CA GLU A 126 -24.55 -4.76 -27.21
C GLU A 126 -23.82 -3.44 -26.89
N SER A 127 -24.12 -2.38 -27.63
CA SER A 127 -23.57 -1.05 -27.37
C SER A 127 -24.00 -0.51 -26.01
N ALA A 128 -25.29 -0.64 -25.65
CA ALA A 128 -25.80 -0.23 -24.34
C ALA A 128 -25.12 -1.01 -23.20
N ALA A 129 -24.97 -2.32 -23.34
CA ALA A 129 -24.27 -3.15 -22.37
C ALA A 129 -22.81 -2.71 -22.17
N TRP A 130 -22.10 -2.39 -23.27
CA TRP A 130 -20.73 -1.87 -23.18
C TRP A 130 -20.65 -0.52 -22.46
N ASN A 131 -21.54 0.42 -22.80
CA ASN A 131 -21.60 1.72 -22.13
C ASN A 131 -21.89 1.58 -20.62
N LEU A 132 -22.81 0.67 -20.26
CA LEU A 132 -23.13 0.37 -18.86
C LEU A 132 -21.90 -0.19 -18.12
N ALA A 133 -21.20 -1.15 -18.74
CA ALA A 133 -20.00 -1.75 -18.17
C ALA A 133 -18.88 -0.71 -17.93
N LEU A 134 -18.65 0.20 -18.88
CA LEU A 134 -17.70 1.29 -18.75
C LEU A 134 -18.10 2.25 -17.61
N GLY A 135 -19.37 2.66 -17.55
CA GLY A 135 -19.88 3.54 -16.50
C GLY A 135 -19.74 2.93 -15.11
N VAL A 136 -20.14 1.67 -14.94
CA VAL A 136 -19.95 0.92 -13.69
C VAL A 136 -18.47 0.77 -13.35
N GLY A 137 -17.61 0.51 -14.35
CA GLY A 137 -16.17 0.46 -14.18
C GLY A 137 -15.59 1.77 -13.63
N PHE A 138 -15.98 2.92 -14.19
CA PHE A 138 -15.56 4.24 -13.71
C PHE A 138 -16.05 4.53 -12.30
N LEU A 139 -17.32 4.22 -11.98
CA LEU A 139 -17.87 4.36 -10.62
C LEU A 139 -17.12 3.48 -9.62
N TRP A 140 -16.77 2.26 -10.03
CA TRP A 140 -15.95 1.35 -9.21
C TRP A 140 -14.56 1.92 -8.94
N VAL A 141 -13.88 2.46 -9.95
CA VAL A 141 -12.57 3.12 -9.78
C VAL A 141 -12.69 4.36 -8.89
N ALA A 142 -13.72 5.17 -9.08
CA ALA A 142 -13.96 6.37 -8.27
C ALA A 142 -14.14 6.04 -6.77
N LYS A 143 -14.81 4.92 -6.46
CA LYS A 143 -15.02 4.46 -5.07
C LYS A 143 -13.80 3.76 -4.47
N ARG A 144 -12.94 3.12 -5.27
CA ARG A 144 -11.86 2.26 -4.79
C ARG A 144 -10.58 3.04 -4.49
N SER A 145 -9.90 2.68 -3.40
CA SER A 145 -8.61 3.30 -3.00
C SER A 145 -7.36 2.58 -3.55
N SER A 146 -7.50 1.37 -4.10
CA SER A 146 -6.39 0.57 -4.63
C SER A 146 -6.10 0.86 -6.11
N ARG A 147 -4.91 0.49 -6.58
CA ARG A 147 -4.51 0.66 -7.99
C ARG A 147 -5.47 -0.09 -8.92
N THR A 148 -5.86 0.56 -10.01
CA THR A 148 -6.69 0.00 -11.09
C THR A 148 -5.82 -0.38 -12.28
N SER A 149 -4.64 -0.93 -12.00
CA SER A 149 -3.61 -1.25 -13.01
C SER A 149 -4.11 -2.16 -14.13
N GLY A 150 -5.12 -3.00 -13.87
CA GLY A 150 -5.70 -3.89 -14.89
C GLY A 150 -6.67 -3.20 -15.86
N MET A 151 -7.27 -2.06 -15.49
CA MET A 151 -8.25 -1.37 -16.35
C MET A 151 -7.61 -0.43 -17.36
N VAL A 152 -6.43 0.11 -17.07
CA VAL A 152 -5.73 1.04 -17.96
C VAL A 152 -5.44 0.42 -19.34
N PRO A 153 -4.79 -0.76 -19.45
CA PRO A 153 -4.47 -1.31 -20.76
C PRO A 153 -5.71 -1.69 -21.57
N THR A 154 -6.75 -2.25 -20.93
CA THR A 154 -7.99 -2.63 -21.62
C THR A 154 -8.74 -1.40 -22.15
N LEU A 155 -8.89 -0.37 -21.31
CA LEU A 155 -9.57 0.87 -21.70
C LEU A 155 -8.76 1.68 -22.73
N ALA A 156 -7.43 1.69 -22.62
CA ALA A 156 -6.57 2.34 -23.60
C ALA A 156 -6.68 1.68 -24.98
N THR A 157 -6.64 0.36 -25.06
CA THR A 157 -6.84 -0.38 -26.32
C THR A 157 -8.22 -0.09 -26.90
N PHE A 158 -9.27 -0.13 -26.07
CA PHE A 158 -10.64 0.19 -26.50
C PHE A 158 -10.72 1.59 -27.11
N VAL A 159 -10.24 2.62 -26.39
CA VAL A 159 -10.27 4.01 -26.85
C VAL A 159 -9.42 4.21 -28.11
N ALA A 160 -8.28 3.54 -28.24
CA ALA A 160 -7.43 3.63 -29.43
C ALA A 160 -8.16 3.12 -30.67
N VAL A 161 -8.74 1.92 -30.61
CA VAL A 161 -9.53 1.35 -31.71
C VAL A 161 -10.73 2.25 -32.01
N LEU A 162 -11.45 2.69 -30.98
CA LEU A 162 -12.61 3.56 -31.10
C LEU A 162 -12.29 4.90 -31.77
N THR A 163 -11.12 5.47 -31.48
CA THR A 163 -10.64 6.70 -32.12
C THR A 163 -10.43 6.50 -33.61
N VAL A 164 -9.82 5.38 -34.02
CA VAL A 164 -9.64 5.06 -35.45
C VAL A 164 -11.00 4.94 -36.15
N LEU A 165 -11.96 4.25 -35.54
CA LEU A 165 -13.32 4.12 -36.09
C LEU A 165 -14.01 5.48 -36.25
N VAL A 166 -13.97 6.33 -35.22
CA VAL A 166 -14.55 7.69 -35.27
C VAL A 166 -13.91 8.55 -36.36
N VAL A 167 -12.58 8.46 -36.54
CA VAL A 167 -11.88 9.18 -37.62
C VAL A 167 -12.32 8.68 -39.00
N MET A 168 -12.48 7.37 -39.19
CA MET A 168 -13.01 6.81 -40.44
C MET A 168 -14.43 7.27 -40.72
N ASP A 169 -15.33 7.22 -39.72
CA ASP A 169 -16.70 7.71 -39.83
C ASP A 169 -16.73 9.21 -40.17
N ALA A 170 -15.81 9.99 -39.59
CA ALA A 170 -15.67 11.42 -39.87
C ALA A 170 -15.21 11.73 -41.29
N MET A 171 -14.24 10.98 -41.80
CA MET A 171 -13.81 11.09 -43.20
C MET A 171 -14.92 10.69 -44.18
N ALA A 172 -15.81 9.77 -43.78
CA ALA A 172 -16.98 9.37 -44.55
C ALA A 172 -18.16 10.36 -44.45
N GLY A 173 -18.04 11.44 -43.68
CA GLY A 173 -19.09 12.44 -43.48
C GLY A 173 -20.22 12.01 -42.52
N GLY A 174 -20.01 10.94 -41.75
CA GLY A 174 -21.04 10.26 -40.96
C GLY A 174 -20.98 10.50 -39.45
N VAL A 175 -20.57 11.69 -38.97
CA VAL A 175 -20.49 11.93 -37.52
C VAL A 175 -21.72 12.64 -36.98
N ASP A 176 -22.50 11.90 -36.19
CA ASP A 176 -23.51 12.50 -35.32
C ASP A 176 -22.85 13.15 -34.09
N ALA A 177 -23.30 14.36 -33.73
CA ALA A 177 -22.73 15.13 -32.64
C ALA A 177 -22.96 14.49 -31.26
N VAL A 178 -24.11 13.84 -31.05
CA VAL A 178 -24.43 13.14 -29.81
C VAL A 178 -23.54 11.90 -29.68
N ARG A 179 -23.34 11.19 -30.79
CA ARG A 179 -22.41 10.06 -30.87
C ARG A 179 -21.00 10.53 -30.51
N LEU A 180 -20.49 11.61 -31.09
CA LEU A 180 -19.15 12.13 -30.78
C LEU A 180 -19.00 12.50 -29.29
N LEU A 181 -20.02 13.09 -28.68
CA LEU A 181 -20.02 13.43 -27.25
C LEU A 181 -19.90 12.17 -26.37
N ALA A 182 -20.66 11.10 -26.67
CA ALA A 182 -20.58 9.84 -25.94
C ALA A 182 -19.19 9.19 -26.02
N HIS A 183 -18.53 9.28 -27.18
CA HIS A 183 -17.15 8.82 -27.36
C HIS A 183 -16.15 9.66 -26.55
N GLY A 184 -16.35 10.98 -26.51
CA GLY A 184 -15.53 11.90 -25.72
C GLY A 184 -15.57 11.58 -24.22
N LEU A 185 -16.71 11.13 -23.71
CA LEU A 185 -16.88 10.75 -22.30
C LEU A 185 -15.97 9.58 -21.89
N VAL A 186 -15.85 8.57 -22.76
CA VAL A 186 -14.96 7.43 -22.53
C VAL A 186 -13.48 7.86 -22.52
N LEU A 187 -13.10 8.76 -23.43
CA LEU A 187 -11.74 9.31 -23.48
C LEU A 187 -11.41 10.09 -22.20
N ILE A 188 -12.33 10.92 -21.71
CA ILE A 188 -12.17 11.65 -20.44
C ILE A 188 -12.01 10.65 -19.28
N GLY A 189 -12.83 9.61 -19.24
CA GLY A 189 -12.71 8.53 -18.26
C GLY A 189 -11.33 7.87 -18.27
N LEU A 190 -10.79 7.55 -19.45
CA LEU A 190 -9.43 6.99 -19.59
C LEU A 190 -8.36 7.93 -19.03
N VAL A 191 -8.41 9.22 -19.39
CA VAL A 191 -7.44 10.21 -18.92
C VAL A 191 -7.48 10.33 -17.39
N LEU A 192 -8.68 10.39 -16.80
CA LEU A 192 -8.84 10.46 -15.34
C LEU A 192 -8.27 9.21 -14.64
N VAL A 193 -8.53 8.01 -15.18
CA VAL A 193 -7.98 6.76 -14.64
C VAL A 193 -6.45 6.75 -14.75
N MET A 194 -5.89 7.17 -15.89
CA MET A 194 -4.43 7.26 -16.07
C MET A 194 -3.79 8.25 -15.10
N VAL A 195 -4.37 9.44 -14.92
CA VAL A 195 -3.86 10.45 -13.98
C VAL A 195 -3.91 9.91 -12.54
N LEU A 196 -5.01 9.26 -12.15
CA LEU A 196 -5.15 8.64 -10.83
C LEU A 196 -4.12 7.52 -10.58
N ASP A 197 -3.81 6.71 -11.60
CA ASP A 197 -2.81 5.63 -11.48
C ASP A 197 -1.36 6.15 -11.38
N ARG A 198 -1.07 7.29 -12.02
CA ARG A 198 0.25 7.93 -11.99
C ARG A 198 0.54 8.72 -10.71
N LEU A 199 -0.48 9.09 -9.93
CA LEU A 199 -0.28 9.82 -8.69
C LEU A 199 0.42 8.93 -7.63
N PRO A 200 1.60 9.31 -7.10
CA PRO A 200 2.28 8.56 -6.05
C PRO A 200 1.37 8.45 -4.83
N ARG A 201 1.29 7.25 -4.24
CA ARG A 201 0.58 7.10 -2.95
C ARG A 201 1.27 7.98 -1.91
N PRO A 202 0.52 8.52 -0.93
CA PRO A 202 1.15 8.90 0.33
C PRO A 202 1.95 7.68 0.78
N ALA A 203 3.26 7.82 0.89
CA ALA A 203 4.06 6.83 1.61
C ALA A 203 3.51 6.86 3.04
N GLY A 204 2.52 6.01 3.33
CA GLY A 204 2.17 5.72 4.71
C GLY A 204 3.45 5.25 5.34
N GLY A 205 3.97 6.03 6.29
CA GLY A 205 5.36 5.99 6.75
C GLY A 205 5.86 4.56 6.83
N THR A 206 6.61 4.13 5.81
CA THR A 206 7.31 2.87 5.86
C THR A 206 8.42 3.08 6.87
N VAL A 207 8.21 2.59 8.08
CA VAL A 207 9.28 2.48 9.07
C VAL A 207 10.38 1.65 8.40
N PRO A 208 11.60 2.18 8.19
CA PRO A 208 12.69 1.42 7.60
C PRO A 208 12.90 0.12 8.40
N GLY A 209 12.96 -1.03 7.72
CA GLY A 209 13.22 -2.33 8.33
C GLY A 209 12.00 -3.20 8.68
N VAL A 210 10.76 -2.73 8.56
CA VAL A 210 9.57 -3.56 8.86
C VAL A 210 8.89 -4.06 7.57
N PRO A 211 8.78 -5.39 7.35
CA PRO A 211 8.07 -5.95 6.20
C PRO A 211 6.61 -5.47 6.14
N LEU A 212 6.15 -5.08 4.93
CA LEU A 212 4.81 -4.51 4.69
C LEU A 212 3.64 -5.38 5.20
N TRP A 213 3.81 -6.69 5.29
CA TRP A 213 2.77 -7.60 5.80
C TRP A 213 2.60 -7.51 7.33
N ARG A 214 3.65 -7.13 8.07
CA ARG A 214 3.63 -6.95 9.54
C ARG A 214 3.03 -5.59 9.92
N GLN A 215 3.25 -4.55 9.12
CA GLN A 215 2.60 -3.24 9.28
C GLN A 215 1.08 -3.30 9.10
N ARG A 216 0.59 -4.26 8.29
CA ARG A 216 -0.85 -4.44 8.07
C ARG A 216 -1.58 -5.09 9.26
N GLN A 217 -0.84 -5.71 10.18
CA GLN A 217 -1.39 -6.38 11.36
C GLN A 217 -1.42 -5.47 12.60
N SER A 218 -0.65 -4.37 12.61
CA SER A 218 -0.51 -3.48 13.77
C SER A 218 -1.53 -2.34 13.85
N SER A 219 -2.66 -2.43 13.14
CA SER A 219 -3.86 -1.62 13.45
C SER A 219 -4.94 -2.54 14.01
N PRO A 220 -5.02 -2.60 15.34
CA PRO A 220 -5.92 -1.71 16.05
C PRO A 220 -5.13 -0.75 16.93
N SER A 221 -5.46 0.54 16.88
CA SER A 221 -5.06 1.51 17.89
C SER A 221 -5.60 1.05 19.25
N ARG A 222 -4.81 0.26 19.97
CA ARG A 222 -5.03 0.05 21.40
C ARG A 222 -4.67 1.38 22.04
N GLN A 223 -5.70 2.16 22.34
CA GLN A 223 -5.61 3.32 23.19
C GLN A 223 -5.02 2.80 24.52
N VAL A 224 -3.73 3.07 24.74
CA VAL A 224 -3.11 2.81 26.03
C VAL A 224 -3.49 4.01 26.87
N ASP A 225 -4.48 3.82 27.74
CA ASP A 225 -4.74 4.82 28.78
C ASP A 225 -3.45 4.97 29.58
N PRO A 226 -2.89 6.19 29.71
CA PRO A 226 -1.74 6.40 30.56
C PRO A 226 -2.19 6.02 31.98
N ALA A 227 -1.59 4.98 32.53
CA ALA A 227 -1.71 4.72 33.96
C ALA A 227 -1.23 5.98 34.66
N ILE A 228 -2.16 6.71 35.28
CA ILE A 228 -1.84 7.80 36.20
C ILE A 228 -1.14 7.11 37.35
N VAL A 229 0.20 7.12 37.33
CA VAL A 229 1.00 6.75 38.49
C VAL A 229 0.81 7.90 39.47
N THR A 230 -0.16 7.75 40.38
CA THR A 230 -0.22 8.58 41.57
C THR A 230 1.04 8.30 42.38
N ASP A 231 1.79 9.36 42.63
CA ASP A 231 2.96 9.42 43.48
C ASP A 231 2.61 8.87 44.87
N THR A 232 2.82 7.57 45.07
CA THR A 232 2.84 6.94 46.38
C THR A 232 4.22 6.33 46.58
N ASP A 233 4.82 6.78 47.67
CA ASP A 233 6.19 6.66 48.17
C ASP A 233 6.67 5.20 48.41
N ASP A 234 6.51 4.31 47.43
CA ASP A 234 6.95 2.91 47.51
C ASP A 234 8.13 2.65 46.58
N LEU A 235 9.18 2.01 47.14
CA LEU A 235 10.42 1.63 46.47
C LEU A 235 10.21 1.08 45.05
N PRO A 236 11.13 1.35 44.10
CA PRO A 236 11.04 0.80 42.75
C PRO A 236 10.97 -0.74 42.82
N PRO A 237 10.13 -1.39 41.98
CA PRO A 237 10.04 -2.84 41.95
C PRO A 237 11.43 -3.42 41.66
N ASP A 238 11.90 -4.29 42.55
CA ASP A 238 13.18 -5.00 42.44
C ASP A 238 13.18 -5.81 41.14
N LEU A 239 13.84 -5.26 40.10
CA LEU A 239 14.04 -5.90 38.80
C LEU A 239 15.12 -6.98 38.95
N ARG A 240 14.83 -8.03 39.72
CA ARG A 240 15.70 -9.21 39.79
C ARG A 240 15.69 -9.93 38.45
N PRO A 241 16.86 -10.30 37.90
CA PRO A 241 16.93 -11.08 36.67
C PRO A 241 16.21 -12.43 36.83
N THR A 242 15.29 -12.75 35.94
CA THR A 242 14.58 -14.05 35.88
C THR A 242 15.41 -15.16 35.22
N ALA A 243 16.68 -14.90 34.88
CA ALA A 243 17.59 -15.89 34.35
C ALA A 243 18.14 -16.77 35.49
N ARG A 244 17.43 -17.85 35.80
CA ARG A 244 17.95 -18.95 36.63
C ARG A 244 18.93 -19.75 35.77
N HIS A 245 20.23 -19.53 35.93
CA HIS A 245 21.23 -20.48 35.45
C HIS A 245 21.16 -21.73 36.35
N ASP A 246 20.81 -22.87 35.74
CA ASP A 246 20.90 -24.18 36.40
C ASP A 246 22.36 -24.63 36.41
N ASP A 247 23.07 -24.39 37.52
CA ASP A 247 24.47 -24.82 37.72
C ASP A 247 24.61 -26.33 38.01
N THR A 248 23.54 -27.11 37.87
CA THR A 248 23.53 -28.56 38.15
C THR A 248 24.25 -29.40 37.09
N ALA A 249 24.55 -28.84 35.91
CA ALA A 249 25.24 -29.57 34.83
C ALA A 249 26.78 -29.67 34.98
N ILE A 250 27.40 -28.87 35.87
CA ILE A 250 28.87 -28.87 36.02
C ILE A 250 29.35 -29.91 37.06
N ALA A 251 28.49 -30.35 37.99
CA ALA A 251 28.86 -31.31 39.02
C ALA A 251 28.96 -32.78 38.53
N GLN A 252 28.31 -33.14 37.41
CA GLN A 252 28.28 -34.54 36.92
C GLN A 252 29.46 -34.93 36.01
N ARG A 253 30.33 -33.99 35.61
CA ARG A 253 31.51 -34.29 34.76
C ARG A 253 32.83 -34.43 35.52
N ARG A 254 32.81 -34.45 36.86
CA ARG A 254 34.01 -34.66 37.69
C ARG A 254 34.12 -36.06 38.32
N THR A 255 33.22 -36.99 37.99
CA THR A 255 33.24 -38.38 38.52
C THR A 255 33.08 -39.44 37.43
N ALA A 256 33.58 -39.20 36.22
CA ALA A 256 33.74 -40.22 35.19
C ALA A 256 35.12 -40.08 34.53
#